data_AF-A0A930J3L0-F1
#
_entry.id   AF-A0A930J3L0-F1
#
_cell.length_a   1.000
_cell.length_b   1.000
_cell.length_c   1.000
_cell.angle_alpha   90.00
_cell.angle_beta   90.00
_cell.angle_gamma   90.00
#
_symmetry.space_group_name_H-M   'P 1'
#
loop_
_entity.id
_entity.type
_entity.pdbx_description
1 polymer ?
#
loop_
_entity_poly.entity_id
_entity_poly.type
_entity_poly.pdbx_seq_one_letter_code
_entity_poly.pdbx_strand_id
1 'polypeptide(L)' 'MARRKTNIGIPGLSFSRKRALGVPQAKQKFARQTGIPTSKAGLERKIGSFLLKMLFGK' A
#
# COMPACT_ATOMS: atom_id res chain seq x y z
N MET A 1 19.92 7.50 -15.95
CA MET A 1 18.51 7.37 -15.51
C MET A 1 17.68 8.47 -16.18
N ALA A 2 16.67 8.12 -16.99
CA ALA A 2 15.83 9.12 -17.65
C ALA A 2 15.01 9.92 -16.63
N ARG A 3 15.03 11.26 -16.71
CA ARG A 3 14.19 12.14 -15.87
C ARG A 3 12.72 11.82 -16.16
N ARG A 4 12.02 11.18 -15.23
CA ARG A 4 10.57 10.98 -15.34
C ARG A 4 9.88 12.35 -15.30
N LYS A 5 9.20 12.70 -16.39
CA LYS A 5 8.36 13.89 -16.47
C LYS A 5 7.23 13.74 -15.45
N THR A 6 7.10 14.71 -14.54
CA THR A 6 6.03 14.71 -13.54
C THR A 6 4.75 15.30 -14.13
N ASN A 7 3.61 15.04 -13.48
CA ASN A 7 2.29 15.49 -13.96
C ASN A 7 2.13 17.02 -14.04
N ILE A 8 3.02 17.80 -13.40
CA ILE A 8 3.03 19.27 -13.34
C ILE A 8 4.21 19.87 -14.13
N GLY A 9 5.05 19.03 -14.75
CA GLY A 9 6.21 19.49 -15.52
C GLY A 9 7.41 19.96 -14.69
N ILE A 10 7.25 20.15 -13.37
CA ILE A 10 8.34 20.46 -12.45
C ILE A 10 9.00 19.16 -11.97
N PRO A 11 10.28 18.91 -12.29
CA PRO A 11 10.97 17.69 -11.86
C PRO A 11 10.96 17.59 -10.33
N GLY A 12 10.48 16.47 -9.79
CA GLY A 12 10.39 16.22 -8.35
C GLY A 12 9.03 16.49 -7.70
N LEU A 13 8.11 17.21 -8.38
CA LEU A 13 6.77 17.47 -7.86
C LEU A 13 5.70 16.72 -8.67
N SER A 14 4.96 15.83 -8.02
CA SER A 14 3.84 15.10 -8.62
C SER A 14 2.57 15.29 -7.78
N PHE A 15 1.51 15.74 -8.43
CA PHE A 15 0.23 16.03 -7.82
C PHE A 15 -0.69 14.83 -8.05
N SER A 16 -1.35 14.39 -6.99
CA SER A 16 -2.29 13.30 -7.03
C SER A 16 -3.57 13.72 -6.35
N ARG A 17 -4.69 13.73 -7.09
CA ARG A 17 -6.01 14.02 -6.54
C ARG A 17 -6.37 13.08 -5.38
N LYS A 18 -5.92 11.82 -5.43
CA LYS A 18 -6.12 10.85 -4.34
C LYS A 18 -5.36 11.26 -3.07
N ARG A 19 -4.18 11.88 -3.17
CA ARG A 19 -3.46 12.44 -2.01
C ARG A 19 -4.16 13.68 -1.46
N ALA A 20 -4.63 14.57 -2.34
CA ALA A 20 -5.35 15.78 -1.94
C ALA A 20 -6.64 15.45 -1.17
N LEU A 21 -7.34 14.40 -1.57
CA LEU A 21 -8.54 13.90 -0.88
C LEU A 21 -8.25 13.11 0.41
N GLY A 22 -6.97 12.88 0.78
CA GLY A 22 -6.62 12.19 2.03
C GLY A 22 -6.92 10.68 2.09
N VAL A 23 -7.50 10.08 1.04
CA VAL A 23 -7.80 8.64 0.94
C VAL A 23 -6.64 7.72 1.36
N PRO A 24 -5.37 7.93 0.91
CA PRO A 24 -4.27 7.07 1.34
C PRO A 24 -3.96 7.19 2.83
N GLN A 25 -4.12 8.38 3.42
CA GLN A 25 -3.88 8.60 4.85
C GLN A 25 -4.92 7.87 5.69
N ALA A 26 -6.19 7.87 5.27
CA ALA A 26 -7.26 7.14 5.93
C ALA A 26 -6.99 5.62 5.92
N LYS A 27 -6.63 5.05 4.77
CA LYS A 27 -6.25 3.63 4.65
C LYS A 27 -5.06 3.28 5.54
N GLN A 28 -4.06 4.16 5.61
CA GLN A 28 -2.88 3.94 6.43
C GLN A 28 -3.19 3.98 7.94
N LYS A 29 -4.04 4.91 8.39
CA LYS A 29 -4.50 4.98 9.78
C LYS A 29 -5.27 3.71 10.16
N PHE A 30 -6.20 3.28 9.31
CA PHE A 30 -6.95 2.04 9.52
C PHE A 30 -6.02 0.81 9.59
N ALA A 31 -5.05 0.68 8.68
CA ALA A 31 -4.10 -0.42 8.69
C ALA A 31 -3.23 -0.44 9.95
N ARG A 32 -2.82 0.72 10.46
CA ARG A 32 -2.04 0.85 11.71
C ARG A 32 -2.85 0.52 12.95
N GLN A 33 -4.13 0.90 12.98
CA GLN A 33 -5.02 0.64 14.11
C GLN A 33 -5.46 -0.82 14.18
N THR A 34 -5.83 -1.41 13.04
CA THR A 34 -6.36 -2.79 12.98
C THR A 34 -5.28 -3.85 12.76
N GLY A 35 -4.08 -3.46 12.34
CA GLY A 35 -3.02 -4.40 11.93
C GLY A 35 -3.38 -5.21 10.68
N ILE A 36 -4.43 -4.82 9.95
CA ILE A 36 -4.87 -5.49 8.73
C ILE A 36 -4.29 -4.74 7.53
N PRO A 37 -3.54 -5.43 6.64
CA PRO A 37 -2.99 -4.81 5.45
C PRO A 37 -4.13 -4.42 4.50
N THR A 38 -4.21 -3.14 4.16
CA THR A 38 -5.18 -2.63 3.17
C THR A 38 -4.68 -2.80 1.73
N SER A 39 -3.58 -3.51 1.51
CA SER A 39 -3.00 -3.82 0.21
C SER A 39 -3.24 -5.29 -0.16
N LYS A 40 -3.50 -5.56 -1.45
CA LYS A 40 -3.75 -6.91 -1.95
C LYS A 40 -2.59 -7.86 -1.63
N ALA A 41 -1.37 -7.45 -1.95
CA ALA A 41 -0.16 -8.23 -1.66
C ALA A 41 0.08 -8.47 -0.16
N GLY A 42 -0.27 -7.49 0.69
CA GLY A 42 -0.16 -7.67 2.14
C GLY A 42 -1.16 -8.68 2.68
N LEU A 43 -2.38 -8.66 2.14
CA LEU A 43 -3.43 -9.62 2.48
C LEU A 43 -3.07 -11.04 2.01
N GLU A 44 -2.60 -11.17 0.77
CA GLU A 44 -2.10 -12.43 0.20
C GLU A 44 -0.96 -13.04 1.05
N ARG A 45 -0.02 -12.23 1.53
CA ARG A 45 1.04 -12.68 2.45
C ARG A 45 0.49 -13.19 3.78
N LYS A 46 -0.47 -12.47 4.36
CA LYS A 46 -1.08 -12.84 5.65
C LYS A 46 -1.84 -14.17 5.51
N ILE A 47 -2.66 -14.30 4.47
CA ILE A 47 -3.40 -15.52 4.15
C ILE A 47 -2.44 -16.67 3.80
N GLY A 48 -1.45 -16.42 2.94
CA GLY A 48 -0.46 -17.43 2.58
C GLY A 48 0.32 -17.95 3.79
N SER A 49 0.75 -17.06 4.70
CA SER A 49 1.42 -17.47 5.94
C SER A 49 0.52 -18.32 6.86
N PHE A 50 -0.79 -18.03 6.88
CA PHE A 50 -1.77 -18.79 7.64
C PHE A 50 -2.01 -20.18 7.04
N LEU A 51 -2.20 -20.25 5.72
CA LEU A 51 -2.37 -21.51 5.00
C LEU A 51 -1.13 -22.41 5.11
N LEU A 52 0.07 -21.85 4.97
CA LEU A 52 1.32 -22.61 5.13
C LEU A 52 1.47 -23.13 6.55
N LYS A 53 1.13 -22.34 7.57
CA LYS A 53 1.08 -22.81 8.96
C LYS A 53 0.06 -23.90 9.20
N MET A 54 -1.10 -23.85 8.54
CA MET A 54 -2.09 -24.92 8.64
C MET A 54 -1.64 -26.21 7.94
N LEU A 55 -1.02 -26.10 6.75
CA LEU A 55 -0.68 -27.23 5.91
C LEU A 55 0.63 -27.92 6.32
N PHE A 56 1.62 -27.13 6.75
CA PHE A 56 2.95 -27.61 7.15
C PHE A 56 3.20 -27.43 8.65
N GLY A 57 2.12 -27.25 9.42
CA GLY A 57 2.14 -26.93 10.84
C GLY A 57 2.79 -27.99 11.71
N LYS A 58 4.10 -27.83 11.90
CA LYS A 58 4.71 -27.88 13.21
C LYS A 58 4.80 -26.44 13.75
#